data_AF-A0A0K8R6W8-F1
#
_entry.id   AF-A0A0K8R6W8-F1
#
_cell.length_a   1.000
_cell.length_b   1.000
_cell.length_c   1.000
_cell.angle_alpha   90.00
_cell.angle_beta   90.00
_cell.angle_gamma   90.00
#
_symmetry.space_group_name_H-M   'P 1'
#
loop_
_entity.id
_entity.type
_entity.pdbx_description
1 polymer ?
#
loop_
_entity_poly.entity_id
_entity_poly.type
_entity_poly.pdbx_seq_one_letter_code
_entity_poly.pdbx_strand_id
1 'polypeptide(L)' 'MLISAITKESVKHHMLSHCAVTVLTPQNSYYFNNGTGRCEKLFGCGGPNEFPTEGECRKECPYGTYASKV' A
#
# COMPACT_ATOMS: atom_id res chain seq x y z
N MET A 1 6.05 20.06 -47.62
CA MET A 1 5.26 19.05 -46.90
C MET A 1 5.45 19.33 -45.42
N LEU A 2 4.40 19.81 -44.74
CA LEU A 2 4.45 20.13 -43.31
C LEU A 2 4.04 18.87 -42.55
N ILE A 3 5.01 18.15 -41.99
CA ILE A 3 4.70 17.11 -40.99
C ILE A 3 4.52 17.87 -39.68
N SER A 4 3.26 18.07 -39.32
CA SER A 4 2.83 18.80 -38.14
C SER A 4 3.59 18.35 -36.89
N ALA A 5 4.06 19.34 -36.13
CA ALA A 5 4.70 19.15 -34.84
C ALA A 5 3.81 18.27 -33.95
N ILE A 6 4.30 17.08 -33.59
CA ILE A 6 3.75 16.32 -32.49
C ILE A 6 4.08 17.12 -31.24
N THR A 7 3.13 17.92 -30.76
CA THR A 7 3.17 18.44 -29.40
C THR A 7 3.20 17.23 -28.48
N LYS A 8 4.39 16.91 -27.96
CA LYS A 8 4.58 15.94 -26.88
C LYS A 8 3.92 16.52 -25.63
N GLU A 9 2.59 16.47 -25.60
CA GLU A 9 1.85 16.38 -24.36
C GLU A 9 2.27 15.05 -23.75
N SER A 10 3.34 15.07 -22.96
CA SER A 10 3.68 13.97 -22.08
C SER A 10 2.54 13.87 -21.09
N VAL A 11 1.47 13.15 -21.47
CA VAL A 11 0.44 12.71 -20.54
C VAL A 11 1.21 12.07 -19.41
N LYS A 12 1.21 12.72 -18.25
CA LYS A 12 1.70 12.13 -17.01
C LYS A 12 0.85 10.88 -16.86
N HIS A 13 1.40 9.74 -17.25
CA HIS A 13 0.91 8.45 -16.84
C HIS A 13 1.22 8.42 -15.35
N HIS A 14 0.34 9.05 -14.57
CA HIS A 14 0.28 8.83 -13.15
C HIS A 14 0.10 7.33 -13.06
N MET A 15 1.16 6.62 -12.68
CA MET A 15 1.12 5.19 -12.46
C MET A 15 0.21 5.05 -11.25
N LEU A 16 -1.11 5.07 -11.50
CA LEU A 16 -2.09 4.72 -10.52
C LEU A 16 -1.66 3.32 -10.09
N SER A 17 -1.54 3.08 -8.80
CA SER A 17 -1.45 1.71 -8.32
C SER A 17 -2.77 1.05 -8.74
N HIS A 18 -2.77 0.47 -9.94
CA HIS A 18 -3.94 -0.17 -10.51
C HIS A 18 -4.08 -1.47 -9.74
N CYS A 19 -4.95 -1.46 -8.73
CA CYS A 19 -5.41 -2.72 -8.17
C CYS A 19 -5.93 -3.58 -9.32
N ALA A 20 -5.64 -4.88 -9.25
CA ALA A 20 -6.14 -5.81 -10.26
C ALA A 20 -7.65 -5.60 -10.39
N VAL A 21 -8.06 -5.19 -11.61
CA VAL A 21 -9.39 -4.61 -11.95
C VAL A 21 -10.55 -5.51 -11.51
N THR A 22 -10.26 -6.78 -11.21
CA THR A 22 -11.26 -7.81 -10.94
C THR A 22 -11.45 -8.12 -9.45
N VAL A 23 -10.60 -7.65 -8.53
CA VAL A 23 -10.59 -8.25 -7.17
C VAL A 23 -10.45 -7.25 -6.01
N LEU A 24 -9.79 -6.10 -6.19
CA LEU A 24 -9.38 -5.29 -5.03
C LEU A 24 -9.69 -3.82 -5.25
N THR A 25 -10.63 -3.28 -4.47
CA THR A 25 -10.79 -1.83 -4.34
C THR A 25 -9.71 -1.30 -3.39
N PRO A 26 -9.02 -0.19 -3.71
CA PRO A 26 -8.07 0.41 -2.79
C PRO A 26 -8.73 0.68 -1.43
N GLN A 27 -8.11 0.19 -0.37
CA GLN A 27 -8.62 0.32 0.99
C GLN A 27 -7.48 0.62 1.95
N ASN A 28 -7.85 1.12 3.13
CA ASN A 28 -6.92 1.24 4.23
C ASN A 28 -6.71 -0.14 4.88
N SER A 29 -5.46 -0.47 5.13
CA SER A 29 -5.03 -1.67 5.84
C SER A 29 -3.86 -1.34 6.77
N TYR A 30 -3.41 -2.32 7.55
CA TYR A 30 -2.28 -2.22 8.45
C TYR A 30 -1.27 -3.33 8.15
N TYR A 31 0.02 -3.02 8.14
CA TYR A 31 1.08 -4.03 8.00
C TYR A 31 2.12 -3.82 9.10
N PHE A 32 2.82 -4.89 9.49
CA PHE A 32 3.91 -4.77 10.45
C PHE A 32 5.19 -4.34 9.75
N ASN A 33 5.72 -3.17 10.13
CA ASN A 33 6.98 -2.64 9.63
C ASN A 33 8.12 -3.06 10.57
N ASN A 34 8.98 -3.97 10.12
CA ASN A 34 10.14 -4.43 10.89
C ASN A 34 11.16 -3.32 11.20
N GLY A 35 11.26 -2.29 10.35
CA GLY A 35 12.19 -1.18 10.54
C GLY A 35 11.79 -0.26 11.70
N THR A 36 10.49 -0.09 11.94
CA THR A 36 9.96 0.70 13.06
C THR A 36 9.49 -0.14 14.23
N GLY A 37 9.27 -1.45 14.03
CA GLY A 37 8.70 -2.37 15.00
C GLY A 37 7.25 -2.03 15.34
N ARG A 38 6.48 -1.52 14.37
CA ARG A 38 5.12 -1.00 14.55
C ARG A 38 4.18 -1.50 13.45
N CYS A 39 2.89 -1.50 13.76
CA CYS A 39 1.83 -1.67 12.76
C CYS A 39 1.54 -0.31 12.14
N GLU A 40 1.75 -0.19 10.82
CA GLU A 40 1.62 1.06 10.08
C GLU A 40 0.46 0.97 9.09
N LYS A 41 -0.20 2.10 8.85
CA LYS A 41 -1.33 2.19 7.93
C LYS A 41 -0.82 2.27 6.48
N LEU A 42 -1.41 1.48 5.61
CA LEU A 42 -1.18 1.50 4.17
C LEU A 42 -2.51 1.77 3.45
N PHE A 43 -2.47 2.60 2.40
CA PHE A 43 -3.58 2.71 1.45
C PHE A 43 -3.17 1.98 0.17
N GLY A 44 -3.83 0.86 -0.10
CA GLY A 44 -3.42 -0.04 -1.16
C GLY A 44 -4.50 -1.05 -1.50
N CYS A 45 -4.12 -2.05 -2.29
CA CYS A 45 -5.06 -3.05 -2.78
C CYS A 45 -5.23 -4.24 -1.82
N GLY A 46 -4.63 -4.21 -0.63
CA GLY A 46 -4.52 -5.41 0.19
C GLY A 46 -3.35 -6.29 -0.24
N GLY A 47 -2.87 -7.08 0.71
CA GLY A 47 -1.76 -7.99 0.54
C GLY A 47 -1.79 -9.07 1.62
N PRO A 48 -0.99 -10.14 1.48
CA PRO A 48 -1.01 -11.27 2.42
C PRO A 48 -0.53 -10.91 3.82
N ASN A 49 0.21 -9.80 3.98
CA ASN A 49 0.72 -9.31 5.27
C ASN A 49 0.03 -8.01 5.71
N GLU A 50 -1.19 -7.79 5.22
CA GLU A 50 -2.01 -6.63 5.53
C GLU A 50 -3.26 -7.06 6.30
N PHE A 51 -3.58 -6.32 7.36
CA PHE A 51 -4.66 -6.59 8.28
C PHE A 51 -5.70 -5.46 8.20
N PRO A 52 -7.00 -5.74 8.39
CA PRO A 52 -8.04 -4.72 8.32
C PRO A 52 -7.99 -3.73 9.49
N THR A 53 -7.39 -4.11 10.63
CA THR A 53 -7.26 -3.26 11.82
C THR A 53 -5.85 -3.32 12.42
N GLU A 54 -5.43 -2.23 13.09
CA GLU A 54 -4.16 -2.20 13.83
C GLU A 54 -4.12 -3.27 14.94
N GLY A 55 -5.27 -3.52 15.58
CA GLY A 55 -5.39 -4.50 16.65
C GLY A 55 -5.14 -5.93 16.18
N GLU A 56 -5.61 -6.29 14.98
CA GLU A 56 -5.32 -7.59 14.37
C GLU A 56 -3.84 -7.69 13.97
N CYS A 57 -3.29 -6.65 13.34
CA CYS A 57 -1.86 -6.60 13.04
C CYS A 57 -1.01 -6.85 14.29
N ARG A 58 -1.35 -6.22 15.43
CA ARG A 58 -0.62 -6.39 16.70
C ARG A 58 -0.75 -7.79 17.29
N LYS A 59 -1.89 -8.46 17.10
CA LYS A 59 -2.12 -9.83 17.60
C LYS A 59 -1.31 -10.83 16.81
N GLU A 60 -1.31 -10.71 15.49
CA GLU A 60 -0.60 -11.62 14.58
C GLU A 60 0.91 -11.34 14.56
N CYS A 61 1.32 -10.09 14.76
CA CYS A 61 2.72 -9.67 14.79
C CYS A 61 3.08 -9.05 16.16
N PRO A 62 3.22 -9.84 17.24
CA PRO A 62 3.56 -9.36 18.56
C PRO A 62 5.05 -9.01 18.70
N TYR A 63 5.73 -8.62 17.62
CA TYR A 63 7.15 -8.24 17.65
C TYR A 63 7.31 -6.72 17.81
N GLY A 64 8.56 -6.25 17.93
CA GLY A 64 8.85 -4.81 18.01
C GLY A 64 8.32 -4.18 19.29
N THR A 65 7.70 -2.99 19.18
CA THR A 65 7.15 -2.27 20.35
C THR A 65 6.00 -2.99 21.04
N TYR A 66 5.46 -4.04 20.41
CA TYR A 66 4.40 -4.89 20.94
C TYR A 66 4.89 -6.26 21.43
N ALA A 67 6.18 -6.60 21.26
CA ALA A 67 6.79 -7.71 21.98
C ALA A 67 6.68 -7.42 23.45
N SER A 68 5.82 -8.20 24.12
CA SER A 68 5.43 -8.04 25.50
C SER A 68 6.59 -7.45 26.32
N LYS A 69 6.36 -6.23 26.84
CA LYS A 69 6.97 -5.81 28.09
C LYS A 69 6.40 -6.72 29.19
N VAL A 70 6.74 -8.00 29.16
CA VAL A 70 6.57 -8.89 30.31
C VAL A 70 7.55 -8.47 31.38
#